data_AF-A0ABD5RX12-F1
#
_entry.id   AF-A0ABD5RX12-F1
#
_cell.length_a   1.000
_cell.length_b   1.000
_cell.length_c   1.000
_cell.angle_alpha   90.00
_cell.angle_beta   90.00
_cell.angle_gamma   90.00
#
_symmetry.space_group_name_H-M   'P 1'
#
loop_
_entity.id
_entity.type
_entity.pdbx_description
1 polymer ?
#
loop_
_entity_poly.entity_id
_entity_poly.type
_entity_poly.pdbx_seq_one_letter_code
_entity_poly.pdbx_strand_id
1 'polypeptide(L)'
;MAPPIYFDIRRRTPIELADVAEIQTGKECGSNGFFYRRKEDIEELGLEDYFLPLLKASGQVSRIEFDEKAAEEWGIFDIHDLVEKAFSDDRDFGDKKIEQVKEWLGENGHENALEYIQWGEDEGHHEKSAACRKRDVWLWLDDLDDYRPRSLFLTSFGRSRGLFGIKPQRSPIDNSTISSRIATLTRRF
;
A
#
# COMPACT_ATOMS: atom_id res chain seq x y z
N MET A 1 16.49 -14.60 36.05
CA MET A 1 16.08 -15.92 35.50
C MET A 1 15.36 -15.69 34.19
N ALA A 2 15.57 -16.55 33.19
CA ALA A 2 14.80 -16.48 31.96
C ALA A 2 13.34 -16.92 32.19
N PRO A 3 12.34 -16.33 31.51
CA PRO A 3 10.95 -16.75 31.60
C PRO A 3 10.74 -18.21 31.18
N PRO A 4 9.78 -18.96 31.77
CA PRO A 4 9.52 -20.36 31.42
C PRO A 4 9.30 -20.62 29.92
N ILE A 5 8.62 -19.71 29.22
CA ILE A 5 8.36 -19.80 27.78
C ILE A 5 9.64 -19.91 26.93
N TYR A 6 10.76 -19.35 27.39
CA TYR A 6 12.05 -19.48 26.71
C TYR A 6 12.50 -20.95 26.61
N PHE A 7 12.29 -21.72 27.68
CA PHE A 7 12.66 -23.12 27.72
C PHE A 7 11.69 -23.99 26.93
N ASP A 8 10.41 -23.62 26.88
CA ASP A 8 9.40 -24.31 26.08
C ASP A 8 9.65 -24.13 24.58
N ILE A 9 10.01 -22.92 24.14
CA ILE A 9 10.39 -22.66 22.74
C ILE A 9 11.67 -23.42 22.38
N ARG A 10 12.68 -23.40 23.25
CA ARG A 10 13.97 -24.05 23.00
C ARG A 10 13.89 -25.59 22.91
N ARG A 11 12.85 -26.20 23.47
CA ARG A 11 12.60 -27.65 23.39
C ARG A 11 11.88 -28.07 22.12
N ARG A 12 11.31 -27.13 21.35
CA ARG A 12 10.65 -27.40 20.08
C ARG A 12 11.65 -27.23 18.93
N THR A 13 11.44 -27.99 17.87
CA THR A 13 12.15 -27.75 16.60
C THR A 13 11.53 -26.52 15.95
N PRO A 14 12.25 -25.41 15.76
CA PRO A 14 11.73 -24.28 15.02
C PRO A 14 11.50 -24.70 13.56
N ILE A 15 10.45 -24.16 12.96
CA ILE A 15 10.21 -24.24 11.52
C ILE A 15 10.48 -22.87 10.92
N GLU A 16 10.94 -22.82 9.68
CA GLU A 16 11.13 -21.54 9.01
C GLU A 16 9.76 -20.93 8.74
N LEU A 17 9.63 -19.61 8.93
CA LEU A 17 8.36 -18.93 8.70
C LEU A 17 7.91 -19.08 7.24
N ALA A 18 8.88 -19.14 6.32
CA ALA A 18 8.64 -19.38 4.90
C ALA A 18 8.02 -20.75 4.60
N ASP A 19 8.16 -21.74 5.50
CA ASP A 19 7.57 -23.07 5.32
C ASP A 19 6.05 -23.07 5.56
N VAL A 20 5.53 -22.07 6.28
CA VAL A 20 4.12 -21.99 6.70
C VAL A 20 3.39 -20.75 6.23
N ALA A 21 4.13 -19.75 5.75
CA ALA A 21 3.61 -18.43 5.40
C ALA A 21 4.37 -17.83 4.22
N GLU A 22 3.64 -17.16 3.34
CA GLU A 22 4.27 -16.25 2.38
C GLU A 22 4.66 -14.96 3.09
N ILE A 23 5.95 -14.61 3.00
CA ILE A 23 6.51 -13.42 3.62
C ILE A 23 6.66 -12.36 2.54
N GLN A 24 5.97 -11.23 2.71
CA GLN A 24 6.05 -10.11 1.79
C GLN A 24 6.40 -8.81 2.53
N THR A 25 7.17 -7.96 1.87
CA THR A 25 7.36 -6.56 2.26
C THR A 25 6.31 -5.70 1.57
N GLY A 26 5.93 -4.58 2.19
CA GLY A 26 5.07 -3.62 1.51
C GLY A 26 5.69 -3.04 0.22
N LYS A 27 4.83 -2.62 -0.71
CA LYS A 27 5.16 -2.04 -2.01
C LYS A 27 5.90 -0.68 -1.92
N GLU A 28 7.09 -0.58 -2.47
CA GLU A 28 7.73 0.74 -2.60
C GLU A 28 7.10 1.57 -3.72
N CYS A 29 6.35 2.61 -3.36
CA CYS A 29 5.72 3.53 -4.33
C CYS A 29 6.75 4.48 -4.95
N GLY A 30 7.72 4.92 -4.14
CA GLY A 30 8.56 6.09 -4.45
C GLY A 30 7.78 7.39 -4.20
N SER A 31 8.47 8.53 -4.22
CA SER A 31 7.83 9.86 -4.15
C SER A 31 6.77 10.03 -3.05
N ASN A 32 7.12 9.69 -1.82
CA ASN A 32 6.19 9.63 -0.67
C ASN A 32 5.36 10.90 -0.44
N GLY A 33 5.83 12.08 -0.85
CA GLY A 33 5.08 13.34 -0.71
C GLY A 33 3.91 13.48 -1.69
N PHE A 34 3.92 12.72 -2.78
CA PHE A 34 2.81 12.60 -3.72
C PHE A 34 1.90 11.45 -3.31
N PHE A 35 2.44 10.25 -3.12
CA PHE A 35 1.59 9.10 -2.86
C PHE A 35 0.97 9.08 -1.47
N TYR A 36 1.57 9.73 -0.47
CA TYR A 36 1.05 9.69 0.90
C TYR A 36 0.59 11.06 1.35
N ARG A 37 -0.65 11.11 1.82
CA ARG A 37 -1.24 12.30 2.41
C ARG A 37 -1.95 11.97 3.71
N ARG A 38 -2.07 12.97 4.57
CA ARG A 38 -2.91 12.84 5.76
C ARG A 38 -4.37 12.93 5.34
N LYS A 39 -5.25 12.28 6.09
CA LYS A 39 -6.69 12.33 5.82
C LYS A 39 -7.24 13.75 5.73
N GLU A 40 -6.78 14.64 6.60
CA GLU A 40 -7.15 16.07 6.58
C GLU A 40 -6.81 16.75 5.24
N ASP A 41 -5.58 16.52 4.72
CA ASP A 41 -5.17 17.07 3.42
C ASP A 41 -5.99 16.48 2.26
N ILE A 42 -6.36 15.19 2.36
CA ILE A 42 -7.13 14.49 1.32
C ILE A 42 -8.55 15.09 1.24
N GLU A 43 -9.19 15.33 2.40
CA GLU A 43 -10.50 15.96 2.51
C GLU A 43 -10.47 17.41 2.02
N GLU A 44 -9.43 18.18 2.36
CA GLU A 44 -9.27 19.57 1.90
C GLU A 44 -9.14 19.66 0.37
N LEU A 45 -8.47 18.68 -0.24
CA LEU A 45 -8.26 18.60 -1.68
C LEU A 45 -9.43 17.93 -2.44
N GLY A 46 -10.43 17.37 -1.75
CA GLY A 46 -11.53 16.64 -2.37
C GLY A 46 -11.07 15.39 -3.12
N LEU A 47 -10.13 14.63 -2.54
CA LEU A 47 -9.48 13.47 -3.14
C LEU A 47 -9.85 12.13 -2.49
N GLU A 48 -10.90 12.08 -1.66
CA GLU A 48 -11.26 10.93 -0.83
C GLU A 48 -11.48 9.66 -1.66
N ASP A 49 -12.05 9.79 -2.86
CA ASP A 49 -12.34 8.67 -3.76
C ASP A 49 -11.08 8.08 -4.43
N TYR A 50 -9.94 8.78 -4.36
CA TYR A 50 -8.67 8.39 -4.99
C TYR A 50 -7.61 7.96 -3.97
N PHE A 51 -7.98 7.88 -2.70
CA PHE A 51 -7.07 7.49 -1.63
C PHE A 51 -7.60 6.29 -0.84
N LEU A 52 -6.74 5.30 -0.64
CA LEU A 52 -7.01 4.18 0.25
C LEU A 52 -6.36 4.41 1.62
N PRO A 53 -6.99 3.98 2.73
CA PRO A 53 -6.35 3.98 4.06
C PRO A 53 -4.99 3.28 4.04
N LEU A 54 -3.99 3.91 4.66
CA LEU A 54 -2.59 3.48 4.64
C LEU A 54 -2.05 3.33 6.06
N LEU A 55 -1.51 2.14 6.34
CA LEU A 55 -0.64 1.94 7.49
C LEU A 55 0.82 2.27 7.11
N LYS A 56 1.26 3.47 7.49
CA LYS A 56 2.55 4.05 7.10
C LYS A 56 3.72 3.62 7.99
N ALA A 57 3.45 3.40 9.29
CA ALA A 57 4.48 3.03 10.24
C ALA A 57 3.94 2.10 11.31
N SER A 58 4.77 1.15 11.73
CA SER A 58 4.41 0.17 12.76
C SER A 58 4.12 0.80 14.14
N GLY A 59 4.47 2.07 14.35
CA GLY A 59 4.14 2.82 15.56
C GLY A 59 2.66 3.24 15.63
N GLN A 60 1.92 3.14 14.52
CA GLN A 60 0.50 3.47 14.46
C GLN A 60 -0.39 2.35 15.01
N VAL A 61 0.16 1.14 15.20
CA VAL A 61 -0.58 -0.02 15.70
C VAL A 61 -0.09 -0.42 17.09
N SER A 62 -1.04 -0.64 18.00
CA SER A 62 -0.77 -1.14 19.36
C SER A 62 -1.14 -2.62 19.56
N ARG A 63 -1.69 -3.26 18.52
CA ARG A 63 -2.23 -4.63 18.52
C ARG A 63 -1.81 -5.38 17.24
N ILE A 64 -1.88 -6.71 17.29
CA ILE A 64 -1.51 -7.60 16.16
C ILE A 64 -2.63 -7.60 15.10
N GLU A 65 -3.87 -7.48 15.54
CA GLU A 65 -5.05 -7.28 14.70
C GLU A 65 -5.35 -5.78 14.62
N PHE A 66 -5.57 -5.28 13.41
CA PHE A 66 -5.81 -3.87 13.13
C PHE A 66 -7.02 -3.74 12.21
N ASP A 67 -7.82 -2.73 12.49
CA ASP A 67 -9.02 -2.36 11.74
C ASP A 67 -8.74 -1.10 10.91
N GLU A 68 -9.73 -0.65 10.12
CA GLU A 68 -9.65 0.58 9.34
C GLU A 68 -9.27 1.79 10.19
N LYS A 69 -9.67 1.81 11.47
CA LYS A 69 -9.35 2.88 12.41
C LYS A 69 -7.85 3.04 12.64
N ALA A 70 -7.11 1.94 12.62
CA ALA A 70 -5.65 1.97 12.77
C ALA A 70 -4.94 2.62 11.57
N ALA A 71 -5.61 2.75 10.43
CA ALA A 71 -5.09 3.32 9.18
C ALA A 71 -5.78 4.65 8.79
N GLU A 72 -6.63 5.21 9.66
CA GLU A 72 -7.40 6.43 9.37
C GLU A 72 -6.54 7.69 9.18
N GLU A 73 -5.32 7.74 9.72
CA GLU A 73 -4.51 8.97 9.72
C GLU A 73 -3.91 9.27 8.33
N TRP A 74 -3.56 8.23 7.56
CA TRP A 74 -2.85 8.38 6.29
C TRP A 74 -3.63 7.68 5.17
N GLY A 75 -3.59 8.29 3.99
CA GLY A 75 -4.02 7.66 2.76
C GLY A 75 -2.85 7.43 1.82
N ILE A 76 -3.00 6.43 0.94
CA ILE A 76 -2.19 6.23 -0.26
C ILE A 76 -3.01 6.59 -1.51
N PHE A 77 -2.44 7.40 -2.40
CA PHE A 77 -3.05 7.71 -3.69
C PHE A 77 -3.08 6.44 -4.54
N ASP A 78 -4.27 5.96 -4.86
CA ASP A 78 -4.50 4.77 -5.65
C ASP A 78 -5.62 5.01 -6.66
N ILE A 79 -5.25 4.96 -7.92
CA ILE A 79 -6.15 5.11 -9.06
C ILE A 79 -6.02 3.91 -10.00
N HIS A 80 -5.57 2.76 -9.49
CA HIS A 80 -5.40 1.53 -10.28
C HIS A 80 -6.62 1.23 -11.15
N ASP A 81 -7.81 1.20 -10.55
CA ASP A 81 -9.09 0.96 -11.23
C ASP A 81 -9.37 1.95 -12.37
N LEU A 82 -8.94 3.21 -12.23
CA LEU A 82 -9.13 4.24 -13.25
C LEU A 82 -8.12 4.11 -14.38
N VAL A 83 -6.88 3.75 -14.06
CA VAL A 83 -5.84 3.46 -15.06
C VAL A 83 -6.23 2.24 -15.90
N GLU A 84 -6.75 1.18 -15.28
CA GLU A 84 -7.24 0.01 -16.02
C GLU A 84 -8.40 0.36 -16.94
N LYS A 85 -9.37 1.15 -16.46
CA LYS A 85 -10.48 1.64 -17.28
C LYS A 85 -9.98 2.45 -18.47
N ALA A 86 -9.03 3.36 -18.25
CA ALA A 86 -8.42 4.17 -19.31
C ALA A 86 -7.73 3.33 -20.39
N PHE A 87 -7.14 2.18 -20.03
CA PHE A 87 -6.55 1.25 -20.99
C PHE A 87 -7.56 0.30 -21.65
N SER A 88 -8.68 0.01 -21.00
CA SER A 88 -9.75 -0.82 -21.56
C SER A 88 -10.61 -0.07 -22.60
N ASP A 89 -10.60 1.26 -22.53
CA ASP A 89 -11.27 2.12 -23.49
C ASP A 89 -10.43 2.12 -24.78
N ASP A 90 -10.91 1.41 -25.80
CA ASP A 90 -10.24 0.89 -27.02
C ASP A 90 -9.73 1.99 -27.98
N ARG A 91 -8.95 2.93 -27.44
CA ARG A 91 -8.43 4.12 -28.11
C ARG A 91 -6.93 3.96 -28.35
N ASP A 92 -6.52 4.11 -29.61
CA ASP A 92 -5.13 4.05 -30.02
C ASP A 92 -4.42 5.38 -29.71
N PHE A 93 -3.80 5.46 -28.53
CA PHE A 93 -3.09 6.64 -28.06
C PHE A 93 -1.57 6.60 -28.33
N GLY A 94 -1.08 5.62 -29.08
CA GLY A 94 0.35 5.45 -29.38
C GLY A 94 1.19 5.22 -28.11
N ASP A 95 2.43 5.72 -28.10
CA ASP A 95 3.42 5.39 -27.06
C ASP A 95 3.26 6.17 -25.73
N LYS A 96 2.30 7.11 -25.62
CA LYS A 96 2.18 8.03 -24.47
C LYS A 96 1.07 7.61 -23.49
N LYS A 97 1.26 6.45 -22.84
CA LYS A 97 0.29 5.87 -21.89
C LYS A 97 -0.18 6.81 -20.77
N ILE A 98 0.71 7.67 -20.25
CA ILE A 98 0.35 8.63 -19.19
C ILE A 98 -0.61 9.72 -19.69
N GLU A 99 -0.45 10.18 -20.93
CA GLU A 99 -1.33 11.20 -21.51
C GLU A 99 -2.72 10.63 -21.77
N GLN A 100 -2.81 9.38 -22.21
CA GLN A 100 -4.08 8.64 -22.32
C GLN A 100 -4.83 8.60 -20.99
N VAL A 101 -4.14 8.27 -19.89
CA VAL A 101 -4.76 8.25 -18.56
C VAL A 101 -5.26 9.65 -18.17
N LYS A 102 -4.45 10.69 -18.38
CA LYS A 102 -4.84 12.07 -18.04
C LYS A 102 -6.05 12.56 -18.86
N GLU A 103 -6.08 12.26 -20.14
CA GLU A 103 -7.20 12.60 -21.03
C GLU A 103 -8.47 11.86 -20.61
N TRP A 104 -8.37 10.55 -20.37
CA TRP A 104 -9.49 9.74 -19.89
C TRP A 104 -10.06 10.26 -18.56
N LEU A 105 -9.19 10.64 -17.60
CA LEU A 105 -9.63 11.23 -16.33
C LEU A 105 -10.41 12.53 -16.54
N GLY A 106 -9.92 13.41 -17.43
CA GLY A 106 -10.61 14.68 -17.75
C GLY A 106 -11.98 14.47 -18.41
N GLU A 107 -12.10 13.49 -19.31
CA GLU A 107 -13.38 13.20 -19.98
C GLU A 107 -14.41 12.51 -19.07
N ASN A 108 -13.95 11.79 -18.04
CA ASN A 108 -14.81 10.99 -17.16
C ASN A 108 -15.12 11.68 -15.82
N GLY A 109 -14.86 12.98 -15.69
CA GLY A 109 -15.23 13.76 -14.49
C GLY A 109 -14.34 13.51 -13.28
N HIS A 110 -13.06 13.22 -13.52
CA HIS A 110 -12.04 13.03 -12.48
C HIS A 110 -11.09 14.23 -12.41
N GLU A 111 -11.63 15.45 -12.45
CA GLU A 111 -10.85 16.69 -12.53
C GLU A 111 -9.93 16.87 -11.32
N ASN A 112 -10.40 16.59 -10.10
CA ASN A 112 -9.58 16.71 -8.90
C ASN A 112 -8.34 15.78 -8.96
N ALA A 113 -8.53 14.53 -9.42
CA ALA A 113 -7.41 13.60 -9.57
C ALA A 113 -6.45 14.08 -10.67
N LEU A 114 -6.98 14.59 -11.78
CA LEU A 114 -6.17 15.15 -12.86
C LEU A 114 -5.34 16.36 -12.41
N GLU A 115 -5.96 17.31 -11.71
CA GLU A 115 -5.28 18.47 -11.12
C GLU A 115 -4.19 18.04 -10.13
N TYR A 116 -4.48 17.03 -9.30
CA TYR A 116 -3.50 16.48 -8.36
C TYR A 116 -2.29 15.86 -9.07
N ILE A 117 -2.53 15.11 -10.15
CA ILE A 117 -1.48 14.51 -10.99
C ILE A 117 -0.62 15.62 -11.61
N GLN A 118 -1.25 16.65 -12.19
CA GLN A 118 -0.55 17.78 -12.80
C GLN A 118 0.33 18.53 -11.78
N TRP A 119 -0.21 18.82 -10.60
CA TRP A 119 0.58 19.37 -9.49
C TRP A 119 1.78 18.47 -9.15
N GLY A 120 1.56 17.15 -9.12
CA GLY A 120 2.62 16.17 -8.90
C GLY A 120 3.71 16.23 -9.98
N GLU A 121 3.32 16.43 -11.23
CA GLU A 121 4.24 16.58 -12.36
C GLU A 121 5.04 17.89 -12.27
N ASP A 122 4.38 19.01 -11.97
CA ASP A 122 5.00 20.32 -11.81
C ASP A 122 6.02 20.35 -10.66
N GLU A 123 5.72 19.65 -9.56
CA GLU A 123 6.63 19.45 -8.44
C GLU A 123 7.73 18.41 -8.74
N GLY A 124 7.73 17.78 -9.91
CA GLY A 124 8.75 16.80 -10.34
C GLY A 124 8.65 15.45 -9.62
N HIS A 125 7.50 15.09 -9.03
CA HIS A 125 7.32 13.82 -8.32
C HIS A 125 7.50 12.59 -9.23
N HIS A 126 7.23 12.73 -10.52
CA HIS A 126 7.43 11.72 -11.55
C HIS A 126 8.92 11.41 -11.83
N GLU A 127 9.81 12.38 -11.61
CA GLU A 127 11.24 12.23 -11.90
C GLU A 127 12.08 11.99 -10.64
N LYS A 128 11.62 12.42 -9.46
CA LYS A 128 12.40 12.39 -8.22
C LYS A 128 12.81 10.98 -7.78
N SER A 129 11.97 9.96 -8.00
CA SER A 129 12.24 8.61 -7.51
C SER A 129 12.53 7.61 -8.62
N ALA A 130 13.44 6.66 -8.37
CA ALA A 130 13.75 5.59 -9.31
C ALA A 130 12.55 4.66 -9.55
N ALA A 131 11.64 4.53 -8.59
CA ALA A 131 10.42 3.74 -8.74
C ALA A 131 9.46 4.40 -9.74
N CYS A 132 9.25 5.72 -9.64
CA CYS A 132 8.43 6.48 -10.58
C CYS A 132 8.98 6.39 -12.01
N ARG A 133 10.28 6.62 -12.20
CA ARG A 133 10.92 6.65 -13.53
C ARG A 133 10.91 5.30 -14.28
N LYS A 134 10.73 4.18 -13.58
CA LYS A 134 10.76 2.84 -14.17
C LYS A 134 9.40 2.39 -14.70
N ARG A 135 8.32 3.07 -14.34
CA ARG A 135 6.96 2.69 -14.75
C ARG A 135 6.59 3.43 -16.03
N ASP A 136 5.86 2.76 -16.92
CA ASP A 136 5.29 3.39 -18.11
C ASP A 136 4.27 4.49 -17.74
N VAL A 137 3.49 4.24 -16.68
CA VAL A 137 2.62 5.22 -16.02
C VAL A 137 3.11 5.37 -14.59
N TRP A 138 3.75 6.50 -14.29
CA TRP A 138 4.47 6.69 -13.03
C TRP A 138 3.58 6.63 -11.77
N LEU A 139 2.28 6.94 -11.95
CA LEU A 139 1.19 6.86 -10.96
C LEU A 139 0.74 5.44 -10.66
N TRP A 140 0.93 4.50 -11.60
CA TRP A 140 0.26 3.20 -11.56
C TRP A 140 0.99 2.27 -10.60
N LEU A 141 0.38 2.04 -9.44
CA LEU A 141 0.98 1.27 -8.34
C LEU A 141 0.74 -0.24 -8.42
N ASP A 142 0.19 -0.75 -9.54
CA ASP A 142 -0.31 -2.13 -9.64
C ASP A 142 -1.48 -2.37 -8.67
N ASP A 143 -2.07 -3.56 -8.61
CA ASP A 143 -3.15 -3.84 -7.66
C ASP A 143 -2.58 -3.87 -6.23
N LEU A 144 -2.95 -2.87 -5.40
CA LEU A 144 -2.50 -2.78 -4.02
C LEU A 144 -3.11 -3.87 -3.12
N ASP A 145 -4.24 -4.48 -3.48
CA ASP A 145 -4.81 -5.60 -2.73
C ASP A 145 -3.88 -6.83 -2.75
N ASP A 146 -3.02 -6.97 -3.76
CA ASP A 146 -2.01 -8.02 -3.81
C ASP A 146 -0.92 -7.85 -2.74
N TYR A 147 -0.68 -6.63 -2.27
CA TYR A 147 0.31 -6.34 -1.24
C TYR A 147 -0.31 -6.23 0.14
N ARG A 148 -1.62 -6.50 0.24
CA ARG A 148 -2.36 -6.43 1.49
C ARG A 148 -2.07 -7.64 2.37
N PRO A 149 -1.51 -7.43 3.57
CA PRO A 149 -1.34 -8.50 4.52
C PRO A 149 -2.69 -8.87 5.12
N ARG A 150 -3.05 -10.16 5.08
CA ARG A 150 -4.22 -10.68 5.82
C ARG A 150 -4.00 -10.66 7.34
N SER A 151 -2.73 -10.67 7.76
CA SER A 151 -2.32 -10.53 9.16
C SER A 151 -0.93 -9.88 9.20
N LEU A 152 -0.72 -8.98 10.17
CA LEU A 152 0.57 -8.34 10.41
C LEU A 152 1.20 -8.86 11.69
N PHE A 153 2.44 -9.29 11.58
CA PHE A 153 3.25 -9.62 12.75
C PHE A 153 4.18 -8.44 13.04
N LEU A 154 3.98 -7.85 14.23
CA LEU A 154 4.89 -6.86 14.77
C LEU A 154 6.04 -7.58 15.46
N THR A 155 7.20 -7.61 14.81
CA THR A 155 8.42 -8.13 15.44
C THR A 155 9.31 -6.96 15.85
N SER A 156 9.58 -6.85 17.15
CA SER A 156 10.60 -5.94 17.67
C SER A 156 11.88 -6.72 17.99
N PHE A 157 12.98 -6.39 17.32
CA PHE A 157 14.32 -6.91 17.64
C PHE A 157 15.22 -5.72 18.01
N GLY A 158 15.55 -5.59 19.30
CA GLY A 158 16.36 -4.48 19.78
C GLY A 158 15.68 -3.11 19.58
N ARG A 159 16.39 -2.14 18.97
CA ARG A 159 15.84 -0.80 18.65
C ARG A 159 15.04 -0.76 17.34
N SER A 160 14.95 -1.86 16.60
CA SER A 160 14.31 -1.90 15.29
C SER A 160 12.94 -2.57 15.36
N ARG A 161 11.92 -1.91 14.80
CA ARG A 161 10.57 -2.45 14.61
C ARG A 161 10.36 -2.75 13.13
N GLY A 162 10.00 -3.99 12.83
CA GLY A 162 9.65 -4.45 11.48
C GLY A 162 8.19 -4.83 11.42
N LEU A 163 7.56 -4.54 10.29
CA LEU A 163 6.18 -4.93 9.99
C LEU A 163 6.23 -5.98 8.88
N PHE A 164 5.76 -7.19 9.15
CA PHE A 164 5.75 -8.28 8.17
C PHE A 164 4.33 -8.74 7.91
N GLY A 165 3.97 -8.78 6.63
CA GLY A 165 2.72 -9.34 6.16
C GLY A 165 2.81 -10.86 6.03
N ILE A 166 1.80 -11.56 6.53
CA ILE A 166 1.64 -13.00 6.31
C ILE A 166 0.36 -13.25 5.51
N LYS A 167 0.52 -13.90 4.35
CA LYS A 167 -0.57 -14.61 3.67
C LYS A 167 -0.45 -16.11 4.02
N PRO A 168 -1.43 -16.71 4.72
CA PRO A 168 -1.37 -18.14 5.04
C PRO A 168 -1.51 -18.96 3.74
N GLN A 169 -0.63 -19.95 3.57
CA GLN A 169 -0.83 -21.00 2.57
C GLN A 169 -2.13 -21.75 2.94
N ARG A 170 -3.06 -21.87 1.97
CA ARG A 170 -4.43 -22.39 2.14
C ARG A 170 -4.53 -23.46 3.23
N SER A 171 -5.08 -23.09 4.38
CA SER A 171 -5.62 -24.00 5.40
C SER A 171 -7.01 -23.49 5.81
N PRO A 172 -7.94 -24.40 6.19
CA PRO A 172 -9.36 -24.09 6.33
C PRO A 172 -9.60 -23.46 7.71
N ILE A 173 -9.17 -22.22 7.89
CA ILE A 173 -9.64 -21.41 9.00
C ILE A 173 -10.64 -20.43 8.41
N ASP A 174 -11.91 -20.73 8.65
CA ASP A 174 -13.06 -19.91 8.29
C ASP A 174 -12.95 -18.55 9.00
N ASN A 175 -12.43 -17.56 8.28
CA ASN A 175 -12.32 -16.16 8.72
C ASN A 175 -13.30 -15.31 7.90
N SER A 176 -14.59 -15.54 8.11
CA SER A 176 -15.69 -14.94 7.34
C SER A 176 -15.94 -13.44 7.60
N THR A 177 -15.03 -12.72 8.24
CA THR A 177 -15.27 -11.32 8.62
C THR A 177 -13.95 -10.57 8.65
N ILE A 178 -13.98 -9.29 8.29
CA ILE A 178 -12.86 -8.33 8.16
C ILE A 178 -12.36 -8.20 6.71
N SER A 179 -13.24 -7.63 5.88
CA SER A 179 -12.87 -7.00 4.61
C SER A 179 -12.77 -5.50 4.85
N SER A 180 -11.59 -5.02 5.26
CA SER A 180 -11.32 -3.59 5.47
C SER A 180 -10.17 -3.09 4.59
N ARG A 181 -10.44 -2.26 3.57
CA ARG A 181 -9.48 -1.86 2.50
C ARG A 181 -8.32 -1.03 3.06
N ILE A 182 -7.25 -1.69 3.53
CA ILE A 182 -6.08 -1.03 4.13
C ILE A 182 -4.80 -1.45 3.41
N ALA A 183 -4.08 -0.49 2.84
CA ALA A 183 -2.74 -0.69 2.28
C ALA A 183 -1.68 -0.69 3.39
N THR A 184 -0.61 -1.48 3.24
CA THR A 184 0.44 -1.60 4.26
C THR A 184 1.82 -1.46 3.64
N LEU A 185 2.65 -0.56 4.17
CA LEU A 185 4.03 -0.36 3.70
C LEU A 185 5.08 -0.45 4.81
N THR A 186 6.12 -1.27 4.59
CA THR A 186 7.21 -1.44 5.55
C THR A 186 8.45 -0.65 5.12
N ARG A 187 8.92 0.26 5.98
CA ARG A 187 10.22 0.92 5.81
C ARG A 187 11.31 0.04 6.42
N ARG A 188 12.35 -0.32 5.67
CA ARG A 188 13.62 -0.78 6.28
C ARG A 188 14.33 0.45 6.85
N PHE A 189 14.59 0.44 8.15
CA PHE A 189 15.43 1.42 8.84
C PHE A 189 16.91 1.05 8.69
#